data_AF-A0A7C4WBU3-F1
#
_entry.id   AF-A0A7C4WBU3-F1
#
_cell.length_a   1.000
_cell.length_b   1.000
_cell.length_c   1.000
_cell.angle_alpha   90.00
_cell.angle_beta   90.00
_cell.angle_gamma   90.00
#
_symmetry.space_group_name_H-M   'P 1'
#
loop_
_entity.id
_entity.type
_entity.pdbx_description
1 polymer ?
#
loop_
_entity_poly.entity_id
_entity_poly.type
_entity_poly.pdbx_seq_one_letter_code
_entity_poly.pdbx_strand_id
1 'polypeptide(L)'
;MSEDVKYNLLHTLNVNIIDYIQQINVFIVSIPEEKRSLIESTLLSSPLIDFVEIDYHIMISQVPSDPYYPLQWYLEKINCPSAWDITSGNSNVVVAVIDSGVDPTHPDLADKLLKGWNFYDNNDDTS
;
A
#
# COMPACT_ATOMS: atom_id res chain seq x y z
N MET A 1 11.85 -16.94 29.27
CA MET A 1 13.00 -16.00 29.42
C MET A 1 12.40 -14.61 29.61
N SER A 2 12.79 -13.82 30.62
CA SER A 2 12.07 -12.59 30.95
C SER A 2 12.41 -11.44 30.00
N GLU A 3 11.39 -10.64 29.68
CA GLU A 3 11.43 -9.39 28.93
C GLU A 3 12.55 -8.45 29.42
N ASP A 4 12.76 -8.41 30.74
CA ASP A 4 13.79 -7.62 31.41
C ASP A 4 15.21 -7.91 30.90
N VAL A 5 15.51 -9.16 30.52
CA VAL A 5 16.87 -9.52 30.05
C VAL A 5 17.11 -8.95 28.65
N LYS A 6 16.11 -9.01 27.76
CA LYS A 6 16.20 -8.42 26.41
C LYS A 6 16.27 -6.89 26.50
N TYR A 7 15.46 -6.29 27.38
CA TYR A 7 15.47 -4.85 27.62
C TYR A 7 16.84 -4.36 28.12
N ASN A 8 17.45 -5.05 29.08
CA ASN A 8 18.78 -4.71 29.59
C ASN A 8 19.87 -4.84 28.51
N LEU A 9 19.78 -5.84 27.62
CA LEU A 9 20.71 -5.98 26.49
C LEU A 9 20.61 -4.78 25.54
N LEU A 10 19.40 -4.41 25.14
CA LEU A 10 19.15 -3.26 24.26
C LEU A 10 19.60 -1.95 24.90
N HIS A 11 19.35 -1.77 26.20
CA HIS A 11 19.83 -0.60 26.95
C HIS A 11 21.36 -0.53 27.00
N THR A 12 22.05 -1.67 27.20
CA THR A 12 23.53 -1.74 27.23
C THR A 12 24.14 -1.35 25.89
N LEU A 13 23.46 -1.67 24.79
CA LEU A 13 23.89 -1.31 23.43
C LEU A 13 23.55 0.14 23.06
N ASN A 14 22.96 0.91 23.99
CA ASN A 14 22.57 2.30 23.82
C ASN A 14 21.67 2.52 22.59
N VAL A 15 20.77 1.55 22.37
CA VAL A 15 19.77 1.52 21.31
C VAL A 15 18.51 2.24 21.83
N ASN A 16 17.87 3.06 20.99
CA ASN A 16 16.63 3.72 21.40
C ASN A 16 15.45 2.80 21.11
N ILE A 17 14.72 2.38 22.15
CA ILE A 17 13.51 1.56 21.98
C ILE A 17 12.34 2.49 21.63
N ILE A 18 11.74 2.27 20.47
CA ILE A 18 10.59 3.04 19.99
C ILE A 18 9.29 2.41 20.50
N ASP A 19 9.17 1.09 20.43
CA ASP A 19 7.95 0.37 20.77
C ASP A 19 8.23 -1.11 21.12
N TYR A 20 7.23 -1.79 21.68
CA TYR A 20 7.25 -3.21 21.98
C TYR A 20 5.92 -3.88 21.64
N ILE A 21 5.94 -4.81 20.68
CA ILE A 21 4.78 -5.58 20.26
C ILE A 21 4.72 -6.86 21.08
N GLN A 22 4.07 -6.79 22.24
CA GLN A 22 4.03 -7.87 23.23
C GLN A 22 3.47 -9.19 22.68
N GLN A 23 2.49 -9.14 21.76
CA GLN A 23 1.82 -10.31 21.19
C GLN A 23 2.78 -11.22 20.41
N ILE A 24 3.83 -10.62 19.83
CA ILE A 24 4.85 -11.34 19.04
C ILE A 24 6.26 -11.22 19.63
N ASN A 25 6.39 -10.61 20.81
CA ASN A 25 7.67 -10.41 21.51
C ASN A 25 8.74 -9.73 20.66
N VAL A 26 8.36 -8.66 19.94
CA VAL A 26 9.25 -7.88 19.06
C VAL A 26 9.46 -6.48 19.62
N PHE A 27 10.71 -6.06 19.75
CA PHE A 27 11.08 -4.69 20.06
C PHE A 27 11.33 -3.91 18.77
N ILE A 28 10.74 -2.74 18.64
CA ILE A 28 11.04 -1.78 17.58
C ILE A 28 12.12 -0.84 18.12
N VAL A 29 13.26 -0.78 17.44
CA VAL A 29 14.40 0.02 17.89
C VAL A 29 14.91 0.96 16.81
N SER A 30 15.31 2.15 17.22
CA SER A 30 15.96 3.15 16.39
C SER A 30 17.47 3.14 16.65
N ILE A 31 18.24 3.07 15.57
CA ILE A 31 19.70 3.08 15.59
C ILE A 31 20.26 4.11 14.61
N PRO A 32 21.37 4.78 14.95
CA PRO A 32 22.13 5.55 13.98
C PRO A 32 22.64 4.62 12.86
N GLU A 33 22.53 5.09 11.62
CA GLU A 33 22.88 4.32 10.43
C GLU A 33 24.33 3.82 10.47
N GLU A 34 25.26 4.65 10.95
CA GLU A 34 26.68 4.31 11.05
C GLU A 34 26.98 3.15 12.03
N LYS A 35 26.04 2.83 12.93
CA LYS A 35 26.18 1.73 13.90
C LYS A 35 25.41 0.47 13.52
N ARG A 36 24.63 0.50 12.42
CA ARG A 36 23.69 -0.56 12.04
C ARG A 36 24.32 -1.94 12.03
N SER A 37 25.33 -2.14 11.19
CA SER A 37 25.94 -3.47 10.99
C SER A 37 26.61 -4.02 12.26
N LEU A 38 27.16 -3.13 13.10
CA LEU A 38 27.76 -3.53 14.37
C LEU A 38 26.69 -3.97 15.38
N ILE A 39 25.61 -3.20 15.53
CA ILE A 39 24.52 -3.53 16.45
C ILE A 39 23.79 -4.79 15.98
N GLU A 40 23.50 -4.90 14.69
CA GLU A 40 22.86 -6.06 14.08
C GLU A 40 23.67 -7.35 14.30
N SER A 41 24.96 -7.35 13.97
CA SER A 41 25.82 -8.52 14.20
C SER A 41 25.95 -8.87 15.68
N THR A 42 25.98 -7.88 16.58
CA THR A 42 26.02 -8.10 18.03
C THR A 42 24.73 -8.72 18.55
N LEU A 43 23.57 -8.23 18.09
CA LEU A 43 22.26 -8.77 18.46
C LEU A 43 22.08 -10.19 17.94
N LEU A 44 22.41 -10.45 16.67
CA LEU A 44 22.33 -11.79 16.07
C LEU A 44 23.30 -12.80 16.69
N SER A 45 24.39 -12.34 17.30
CA SER A 45 25.31 -13.22 18.05
C SER A 45 24.79 -13.59 19.44
N SER A 46 23.76 -12.92 19.93
CA SER A 46 23.19 -13.18 21.25
C SER A 46 22.22 -14.37 21.19
N PRO A 47 22.34 -15.37 22.08
CA PRO A 47 21.38 -16.48 22.15
C PRO A 47 19.99 -16.05 22.64
N LEU A 48 19.80 -14.76 22.96
CA LEU A 48 18.54 -14.18 23.41
C LEU A 48 17.70 -13.59 22.26
N ILE A 49 18.28 -13.46 21.07
CA ILE A 49 17.67 -12.81 19.91
C ILE A 49 17.47 -13.86 18.83
N ASP A 50 16.22 -14.06 18.42
CA ASP A 50 15.87 -15.03 17.39
C ASP A 50 16.13 -14.47 15.98
N PHE A 51 15.86 -13.17 15.78
CA PHE A 51 16.08 -12.48 14.51
C PHE A 51 16.24 -10.96 14.72
N VAL A 52 16.83 -10.31 13.72
CA VAL A 52 16.90 -8.85 13.56
C VAL A 52 16.56 -8.56 12.11
N GLU A 53 15.63 -7.64 11.87
CA GLU A 53 15.21 -7.25 10.52
C GLU A 53 15.11 -5.73 10.39
N ILE A 54 15.30 -5.24 9.16
CA ILE A 54 15.13 -3.84 8.82
C ILE A 54 13.64 -3.57 8.60
N ASP A 55 13.14 -2.49 9.17
CA ASP A 55 11.81 -2.00 8.85
C ASP A 55 11.81 -1.38 7.44
N TYR A 56 11.21 -2.08 6.49
CA TYR A 56 11.11 -1.65 5.10
C TYR A 56 9.81 -0.88 4.87
N HIS A 57 9.91 0.29 4.25
CA HIS A 57 8.74 0.92 3.63
C HIS A 57 8.38 0.12 2.39
N ILE A 58 7.30 -0.66 2.48
CA ILE A 58 6.74 -1.34 1.31
C ILE A 58 5.89 -0.32 0.56
N MET A 59 6.34 0.10 -0.63
CA MET A 59 5.47 0.74 -1.60
C MET A 59 4.73 -0.38 -2.33
N ILE A 60 3.48 -0.62 -1.97
CA ILE A 60 2.62 -1.52 -2.72
C ILE A 60 2.37 -0.84 -4.06
N SER A 61 3.02 -1.31 -5.12
CA SER A 61 2.67 -0.89 -6.47
C SER A 61 1.45 -1.70 -6.92
N GLN A 62 0.30 -1.05 -7.05
CA GLN A 62 -0.90 -1.68 -7.61
C GLN A 62 -0.73 -1.81 -9.13
N VAL A 63 -0.10 -2.90 -9.58
CA VAL A 63 -0.11 -3.26 -10.99
C VAL A 63 -1.50 -3.78 -11.36
N PRO A 64 -2.19 -3.19 -12.36
CA PRO A 64 -3.51 -3.66 -12.76
C PRO A 64 -3.50 -5.13 -13.21
N SER A 65 -4.54 -5.88 -12.84
CA SER A 65 -4.72 -7.28 -13.23
C SER A 65 -5.29 -7.47 -14.64
N ASP A 66 -5.50 -6.38 -15.39
CA ASP A 66 -6.01 -6.40 -16.76
C ASP A 66 -4.94 -6.99 -17.73
N PRO A 67 -5.22 -8.11 -18.43
CA PRO A 67 -4.27 -8.71 -19.38
C PRO A 67 -3.82 -7.76 -20.51
N TYR A 68 -4.61 -6.75 -20.84
CA TYR A 68 -4.32 -5.76 -21.86
C TYR A 68 -3.67 -4.49 -21.32
N TYR A 69 -3.47 -4.37 -20.00
CA TYR A 69 -2.76 -3.22 -19.39
C TYR A 69 -1.42 -2.90 -20.09
N PRO A 70 -0.57 -3.88 -20.47
CA PRO A 70 0.68 -3.59 -21.18
C PRO A 70 0.51 -2.88 -22.54
N LEU A 71 -0.69 -2.92 -23.14
CA LEU A 71 -1.01 -2.25 -24.41
C LEU A 71 -1.46 -0.79 -24.21
N GLN A 72 -1.82 -0.40 -22.98
CA GLN A 72 -2.38 0.90 -22.63
C GLN A 72 -1.26 1.92 -22.35
N TRP A 73 -0.41 2.16 -23.36
CA TRP A 73 0.81 3.00 -23.28
C TRP A 73 0.62 4.39 -22.65
N TYR A 74 -0.60 4.93 -22.72
CA TYR A 74 -0.93 6.27 -22.24
C TYR A 74 -0.96 6.36 -20.71
N LEU A 75 -1.21 5.25 -19.99
CA LEU A 75 -1.29 5.24 -18.54
C LEU A 75 0.04 5.54 -17.87
N GLU A 76 1.13 4.98 -18.38
CA GLU A 76 2.49 5.33 -17.96
C GLU A 76 2.83 6.80 -18.28
N LYS A 77 2.36 7.31 -19.43
CA LYS A 77 2.62 8.71 -19.83
C LYS A 77 1.98 9.75 -18.91
N ILE A 78 0.84 9.43 -18.33
CA ILE A 78 0.16 10.29 -17.35
C ILE A 78 0.49 9.93 -15.90
N ASN A 79 1.46 9.03 -15.69
CA ASN A 79 1.89 8.54 -14.37
C ASN A 79 0.72 7.96 -13.53
N CYS A 80 -0.19 7.24 -14.19
CA CYS A 80 -1.36 6.66 -13.54
C CYS A 80 -1.02 5.63 -12.44
N PRO A 81 -0.03 4.72 -12.62
CA PRO A 81 0.34 3.74 -11.58
C PRO A 81 0.71 4.38 -10.25
N SER A 82 1.57 5.40 -10.29
CA SER A 82 1.94 6.14 -9.08
C SER A 82 0.75 6.84 -8.42
N ALA A 83 -0.27 7.24 -9.20
CA ALA A 83 -1.49 7.81 -8.65
C ALA A 83 -2.37 6.75 -7.98
N TRP A 84 -2.46 5.54 -8.55
CA TRP A 84 -3.22 4.43 -7.96
C TRP A 84 -2.60 3.89 -6.67
N ASP A 85 -1.28 4.01 -6.51
CA ASP A 85 -0.60 3.74 -5.24
C ASP A 85 -1.05 4.70 -4.11
N ILE A 86 -1.58 5.88 -4.46
CA ILE A 86 -2.17 6.84 -3.52
C ILE A 86 -3.67 6.60 -3.36
N THR A 87 -4.41 6.47 -4.46
CA THR A 87 -5.85 6.22 -4.46
C THR A 87 -6.34 5.76 -5.84
N SER A 88 -7.31 4.83 -5.87
CA SER A 88 -8.07 4.47 -7.07
C SER A 88 -9.35 5.30 -7.26
N GLY A 89 -9.51 6.35 -6.45
CA GLY A 89 -10.70 7.19 -6.41
C GLY A 89 -11.60 6.90 -5.21
N ASN A 90 -12.77 7.54 -5.21
CA ASN A 90 -13.77 7.41 -4.15
C ASN A 90 -15.13 7.20 -4.81
N SER A 91 -15.87 6.17 -4.41
CA SER A 91 -17.19 5.83 -4.98
C SER A 91 -18.25 6.93 -4.77
N ASN A 92 -18.01 7.89 -3.87
CA ASN A 92 -18.88 9.06 -3.70
C ASN A 92 -18.60 10.17 -4.73
N VAL A 93 -17.51 10.09 -5.50
CA VAL A 93 -17.20 11.04 -6.56
C VAL A 93 -17.86 10.54 -7.85
N VAL A 94 -18.88 11.27 -8.31
CA VAL A 94 -19.62 10.95 -9.54
C VAL A 94 -19.01 11.71 -10.72
N VAL A 95 -18.69 11.00 -11.79
CA VAL A 95 -18.20 11.57 -13.06
C VAL A 95 -19.33 11.50 -14.10
N ALA A 96 -19.73 12.66 -14.63
CA ALA A 96 -20.72 12.74 -15.71
C ALA A 96 -20.02 12.86 -17.07
N VAL A 97 -20.36 11.97 -18.01
CA VAL A 97 -19.88 11.99 -19.40
C VAL A 97 -21.03 12.41 -20.31
N ILE A 98 -20.88 13.50 -21.04
CA ILE A 98 -21.88 14.03 -21.96
C ILE A 98 -21.43 13.66 -23.37
N ASP A 99 -21.93 12.54 -23.87
CA ASP A 99 -21.56 11.97 -25.17
C ASP A 99 -22.79 11.29 -25.81
N SER A 100 -22.54 10.37 -26.74
CA SER A 100 -23.51 9.62 -27.54
C SER A 100 -24.32 8.57 -26.78
N GLY A 101 -23.92 8.22 -25.56
CA GLY A 101 -24.50 7.12 -24.78
C GLY A 101 -23.42 6.16 -24.30
N VAL A 102 -23.84 5.06 -23.68
CA VAL A 102 -22.97 3.97 -23.22
C VAL A 102 -23.70 2.64 -23.29
N ASP A 103 -23.02 1.59 -23.75
CA ASP A 103 -23.56 0.23 -23.65
C ASP A 103 -23.61 -0.21 -22.18
N PRO A 104 -24.83 -0.35 -21.59
CA PRO A 104 -24.96 -0.70 -20.17
C PRO A 104 -24.59 -2.16 -19.88
N THR A 105 -24.39 -2.98 -20.91
CA THR A 105 -24.06 -4.41 -20.80
C THR A 105 -22.58 -4.70 -20.96
N HIS A 106 -21.74 -3.70 -21.23
CA HIS A 106 -20.30 -3.89 -21.38
C HIS A 106 -19.67 -4.39 -20.07
N PRO A 107 -18.94 -5.53 -20.05
CA PRO A 107 -18.49 -6.18 -18.82
C PRO A 107 -17.59 -5.30 -17.95
N ASP A 108 -16.74 -4.45 -18.54
CA ASP A 108 -15.85 -3.56 -17.78
C ASP A 108 -16.55 -2.30 -17.21
N LEU A 109 -17.77 -2.00 -17.68
CA LEU A 109 -18.48 -0.76 -17.34
C LEU A 109 -19.77 -1.01 -16.56
N ALA A 110 -20.46 -2.13 -16.76
CA ALA A 110 -21.78 -2.40 -16.19
C ALA A 110 -21.84 -2.15 -14.67
N ASP A 111 -20.81 -2.57 -13.94
CA ASP A 111 -20.71 -2.41 -12.48
C ASP A 111 -20.21 -1.01 -12.03
N LYS A 112 -19.90 -0.13 -12.98
CA LYS A 112 -19.40 1.24 -12.73
C LYS A 112 -20.41 2.32 -13.09
N LEU A 113 -21.48 1.97 -13.81
CA LEU A 113 -22.48 2.92 -14.26
C LEU A 113 -23.49 3.25 -13.16
N LEU A 114 -23.89 4.52 -13.13
CA LEU A 114 -25.04 5.00 -12.39
C LEU A 114 -26.17 5.30 -13.37
N LYS A 115 -27.39 5.49 -12.86
CA LYS A 115 -28.51 5.95 -13.68
C LYS A 115 -28.18 7.31 -14.30
N GLY A 116 -28.23 7.39 -15.62
CA GLY A 116 -28.02 8.61 -16.39
C GLY A 116 -29.31 9.17 -17.00
N TRP A 117 -29.14 10.09 -17.96
CA TRP A 117 -30.25 10.75 -18.65
C TRP A 117 -29.94 10.98 -20.13
N ASN A 118 -30.90 10.64 -20.98
CA ASN A 118 -30.87 10.92 -22.40
C ASN A 118 -31.73 12.15 -22.69
N PHE A 119 -31.05 13.24 -23.08
CA PHE A 119 -31.69 14.52 -23.37
C PHE A 119 -32.36 14.57 -24.75
N TYR A 120 -31.97 13.69 -25.68
CA TYR A 120 -32.54 13.67 -27.04
C TYR A 120 -33.96 13.08 -27.02
N ASP A 121 -34.12 11.90 -26.42
CA ASP A 121 -35.43 11.23 -26.30
C ASP A 121 -36.17 11.54 -24.98
N ASN A 122 -35.54 12.33 -24.11
CA ASN A 122 -36.08 12.78 -22.83
C ASN A 122 -36.51 11.61 -21.92
N ASN A 123 -35.60 10.65 -21.72
CA ASN A 123 -35.81 9.46 -20.89
C ASN A 123 -34.51 9.07 -20.16
N ASP A 124 -34.53 7.94 -19.45
CA ASP A 124 -33.39 7.38 -18.73
C ASP A 124 -32.68 6.23 -19.47
N ASP A 125 -32.99 6.04 -20.76
CA ASP A 125 -32.29 5.09 -21.62
C ASP A 125 -31.05 5.76 -22.20
N THR A 126 -29.90 5.45 -21.62
CA THR A 126 -28.59 6.01 -22.00
C THR A 126 -27.83 5.17 -23.01
N SER A 127 -28.47 4.14 -23.57
CA SER A 127 -27.85 3.27 -24.58
C SER A 127 -27.86 3.87 -25.99
#